data_AF-A0A5A7T8X7-F1
#
_entry.id   AF-A0A5A7T8X7-F1
#
_cell.length_a   1.000
_cell.length_b   1.000
_cell.length_c   1.000
_cell.angle_alpha   90.00
_cell.angle_beta   90.00
_cell.angle_gamma   90.00
#
_symmetry.space_group_name_H-M   'P 1'
#
loop_
_entity.id
_entity.type
_entity.pdbx_description
1 polymer ?
#
loop_
_entity_poly.entity_id
_entity_poly.type
_entity_poly.pdbx_seq_one_letter_code
_entity_poly.pdbx_strand_id
1 'polypeptide(L)'
;MIANFIRAQYGGPLQTSFMYSRSYTKRKDNLRTLLRYQLPKFQQFDGKGNTKQHIVHFVQTCENVGSRTDQLVRQFVRSLKGNGFGWYTDLELEVIDSWEQLANEFLNCFYSTRCTISMMELTNMKQRKEEPVIDYLNRWRALSLD
;
A
#
# COMPACT_ATOMS: atom_id res chain seq x y z
N MET A 1 47.25 -23.72 12.68
CA MET A 1 47.29 -25.20 12.70
C MET A 1 46.53 -25.63 13.95
N ILE A 2 45.39 -26.31 13.96
CA ILE A 2 44.64 -27.12 13.00
C ILE A 2 43.24 -27.13 13.67
N ALA A 3 42.24 -26.35 13.26
CA ALA A 3 41.35 -26.63 12.13
C ALA A 3 41.13 -28.14 11.95
N ASN A 4 39.92 -28.64 12.25
CA ASN A 4 39.43 -30.00 11.96
C ASN A 4 39.43 -30.96 13.17
N PHE A 5 38.33 -30.97 13.92
CA PHE A 5 37.85 -32.26 14.45
C PHE A 5 36.33 -32.46 14.44
N ILE A 6 35.52 -31.51 13.94
CA ILE A 6 34.09 -31.78 13.71
C ILE A 6 33.73 -31.40 12.27
N ARG A 7 34.33 -32.13 11.33
CA ARG A 7 33.92 -32.21 9.92
C ARG A 7 34.02 -33.66 9.45
N ALA A 8 33.15 -34.49 9.98
CA ALA A 8 32.72 -35.78 9.48
C ALA A 8 31.63 -36.20 10.47
N GLN A 9 30.39 -35.75 10.30
CA GLN A 9 29.41 -36.43 9.47
C GLN A 9 28.38 -35.38 9.01
N TYR A 10 28.33 -35.07 7.70
CA TYR A 10 27.27 -34.32 7.00
C TYR A 10 26.91 -32.92 7.60
N GLY A 11 27.40 -31.75 7.17
CA GLY A 11 27.53 -31.28 5.79
C GLY A 11 26.26 -30.60 5.26
N GLY A 12 25.79 -29.49 5.85
CA GLY A 12 24.70 -28.67 5.28
C GLY A 12 24.54 -27.30 5.97
N PRO A 13 24.22 -26.20 5.25
CA PRO A 13 24.11 -24.86 5.84
C PRO A 13 22.87 -24.74 6.74
N LEU A 14 22.97 -23.98 7.85
CA LEU A 14 21.81 -23.42 8.55
C LEU A 14 21.03 -22.55 7.57
N GLN A 15 20.07 -23.13 6.86
CA GLN A 15 18.99 -22.38 6.25
C GLN A 15 17.94 -22.18 7.33
N THR A 16 17.96 -21.00 7.95
CA THR A 16 16.78 -20.42 8.58
C THR A 16 15.74 -20.17 7.49
N SER A 17 15.09 -21.23 7.05
CA SER A 17 13.90 -21.17 6.23
C SER A 17 12.79 -20.67 7.15
N PHE A 18 12.53 -19.37 7.13
CA PHE A 18 11.21 -18.87 7.48
C PHE A 18 10.25 -19.46 6.44
N MET A 19 9.74 -20.65 6.75
CA MET A 19 8.68 -21.30 5.99
C MET A 19 7.44 -20.42 6.11
N TYR A 20 7.17 -19.62 5.07
CA TYR A 20 5.88 -18.98 4.90
C TYR A 20 4.86 -20.07 4.51
N SER A 21 4.32 -20.78 5.50
CA SER A 21 3.29 -21.79 5.26
C SER A 21 1.96 -21.10 4.94
N ARG A 22 1.74 -20.80 3.67
CA ARG A 22 0.41 -20.42 3.18
C ARG A 22 -0.40 -21.71 3.07
N SER A 23 -1.18 -22.02 4.10
CA SER A 23 -2.03 -23.21 4.17
C SER A 23 -3.21 -23.11 3.20
N TYR A 24 -2.97 -23.32 1.90
CA TYR A 24 -4.04 -23.53 0.93
C TYR A 24 -4.39 -25.00 0.85
N THR A 25 -5.58 -25.33 1.33
CA THR A 25 -6.18 -26.65 1.21
C THR A 25 -6.25 -27.07 -0.26
N LYS A 26 -5.66 -28.23 -0.57
CA LYS A 26 -5.81 -28.93 -1.84
C LYS A 26 -7.29 -29.27 -2.06
N ARG A 27 -8.00 -28.47 -2.86
CA ARG A 27 -9.16 -28.95 -3.64
C ARG A 27 -8.98 -28.54 -5.09
N LYS A 28 -8.51 -29.53 -5.84
CA LYS A 28 -8.31 -29.57 -7.28
C LYS A 28 -9.62 -29.30 -8.04
N ASP A 29 -9.44 -28.68 -9.19
CA ASP A 29 -10.18 -28.87 -10.44
C ASP A 29 -11.67 -28.48 -10.46
N ASN A 30 -11.93 -27.19 -10.67
CA ASN A 30 -13.04 -26.73 -11.50
C ASN A 30 -12.53 -25.74 -12.56
N LEU A 31 -11.66 -26.26 -13.44
CA LEU A 31 -11.09 -25.62 -14.63
C LEU A 31 -12.11 -25.43 -15.78
N ARG A 32 -13.35 -25.02 -15.50
CA ARG A 32 -14.39 -24.86 -16.55
C ARG A 32 -15.16 -23.54 -16.58
N THR A 33 -14.73 -22.52 -15.84
CA THR A 33 -15.31 -21.17 -15.94
C THR A 33 -14.25 -20.06 -15.96
N LEU A 34 -13.14 -20.30 -16.65
CA LEU A 34 -12.23 -19.27 -17.16
C LEU A 34 -12.87 -18.46 -18.30
N LEU A 35 -14.14 -18.06 -18.15
CA LEU A 35 -14.77 -17.09 -19.04
C LEU A 35 -14.22 -15.71 -18.65
N ARG A 36 -13.07 -15.34 -19.23
CA ARG A 36 -12.56 -13.96 -19.31
C ARG A 36 -12.47 -13.18 -17.99
N TYR A 37 -12.10 -13.81 -16.87
CA TYR A 37 -11.75 -13.03 -15.68
C TYR A 37 -10.41 -12.33 -15.91
N GLN A 38 -10.46 -11.15 -16.55
CA GLN A 38 -9.30 -10.32 -16.78
C GLN A 38 -8.90 -9.72 -15.44
N LEU A 39 -7.74 -10.15 -14.96
CA LEU A 39 -7.21 -9.66 -13.71
C LEU A 39 -7.03 -8.14 -13.79
N PRO A 40 -7.58 -7.34 -12.85
CA PRO A 40 -7.45 -5.91 -12.91
C PRO A 40 -5.97 -5.53 -12.85
N LYS A 41 -5.58 -4.61 -13.74
CA LYS A 41 -4.27 -3.96 -13.70
C LYS A 41 -4.45 -2.66 -12.92
N PHE A 42 -3.78 -2.57 -11.79
CA PHE A 42 -3.82 -1.38 -10.95
C PHE A 42 -2.62 -0.49 -11.24
N GLN A 43 -2.85 0.82 -11.21
CA GLN A 43 -1.77 1.76 -10.96
C GLN A 43 -1.24 1.51 -9.54
N GLN A 44 0.07 1.39 -9.41
CA GLN A 44 0.68 1.10 -8.11
C GLN A 44 1.02 2.38 -7.35
N PHE A 45 0.53 2.47 -6.11
CA PHE A 45 0.84 3.53 -5.17
C PHE A 45 2.06 3.17 -4.33
N ASP A 46 3.06 4.06 -4.31
CA ASP A 46 4.33 3.86 -3.59
C ASP A 46 4.38 4.53 -2.21
N GLY A 47 3.25 5.09 -1.75
CA GLY A 47 3.21 5.96 -0.58
C GLY A 47 3.29 7.45 -0.93
N LYS A 48 3.48 7.81 -2.20
CA LYS A 48 3.55 9.20 -2.68
C LYS A 48 2.42 9.51 -3.66
N GLY A 49 2.01 10.77 -3.68
CA GLY A 49 0.91 11.28 -4.49
C GLY A 49 -0.40 11.39 -3.71
N ASN A 50 -1.49 11.62 -4.42
CA ASN A 50 -2.80 11.86 -3.81
C ASN A 50 -3.46 10.52 -3.40
N THR A 51 -3.49 10.27 -2.09
CA THR A 51 -4.06 9.06 -1.49
C THR A 51 -5.54 8.87 -1.81
N LYS A 52 -6.33 9.95 -1.85
CA LYS A 52 -7.77 9.89 -2.17
C LYS A 52 -7.99 9.49 -3.62
N GLN A 53 -7.23 10.06 -4.55
CA GLN A 53 -7.30 9.68 -5.97
C GLN A 53 -6.94 8.21 -6.18
N HIS A 54 -5.95 7.69 -5.46
CA HIS A 54 -5.61 6.26 -5.52
C HIS A 54 -6.79 5.37 -5.13
N ILE A 55 -7.47 5.68 -4.02
CA ILE A 55 -8.67 4.93 -3.57
C ILE A 55 -9.76 4.96 -4.64
N VAL A 56 -10.06 6.14 -5.19
CA VAL A 56 -11.09 6.29 -6.22
C VAL A 56 -10.76 5.45 -7.47
N HIS A 57 -9.52 5.54 -7.97
CA HIS A 57 -9.10 4.75 -9.12
C HIS A 57 -9.10 3.24 -8.85
N PHE A 58 -8.71 2.82 -7.65
CA PHE A 58 -8.77 1.42 -7.25
C PHE A 58 -10.21 0.90 -7.27
N VAL A 59 -11.15 1.60 -6.63
CA VAL A 59 -12.57 1.19 -6.56
C VAL A 59 -13.17 1.11 -7.96
N GLN A 60 -12.97 2.15 -8.80
CA GLN A 60 -13.44 2.14 -10.19
C GLN A 60 -12.88 0.97 -11.00
N THR A 61 -11.59 0.65 -10.81
CA THR A 61 -10.94 -0.48 -11.47
C THR A 61 -11.56 -1.82 -11.04
N CYS A 62 -11.93 -1.95 -9.77
CA CYS A 62 -12.60 -3.12 -9.22
C CYS A 62 -14.07 -3.25 -9.65
N GLU A 63 -14.81 -2.14 -9.72
CA GLU A 63 -16.20 -2.12 -10.22
C GLU A 63 -16.27 -2.55 -11.69
N ASN A 64 -15.34 -2.07 -12.53
CA ASN A 64 -15.29 -2.39 -13.96
C ASN A 64 -15.09 -3.90 -14.25
N VAL A 65 -14.52 -4.65 -13.30
CA VAL A 65 -14.35 -6.11 -13.44
C VAL A 65 -15.37 -6.92 -12.63
N GLY A 66 -16.37 -6.25 -12.03
CA GLY A 66 -17.40 -6.89 -11.21
C GLY A 66 -16.89 -7.44 -9.88
N SER A 67 -15.89 -6.81 -9.26
CA SER A 67 -15.38 -7.26 -7.96
C SER A 67 -16.41 -7.00 -6.86
N ARG A 68 -16.58 -7.98 -5.96
CA ARG A 68 -17.40 -7.81 -4.74
C ARG A 68 -16.62 -7.08 -3.64
N THR A 69 -17.32 -6.50 -2.66
CA THR A 69 -16.71 -5.77 -1.53
C THR A 69 -15.67 -6.60 -0.77
N ASP A 70 -15.94 -7.90 -0.57
CA ASP A 70 -15.02 -8.84 0.09
C ASP A 70 -13.73 -9.11 -0.71
N GLN A 71 -13.75 -8.81 -2.01
CA GLN A 71 -12.59 -8.91 -2.89
C GLN A 71 -11.73 -7.64 -2.85
N LEU A 72 -12.29 -6.47 -2.53
CA LEU A 72 -11.55 -5.21 -2.48
C LEU A 72 -10.36 -5.30 -1.52
N VAL A 73 -10.58 -5.79 -0.30
CA VAL A 73 -9.53 -5.99 0.71
C VAL A 73 -8.40 -6.88 0.16
N ARG A 74 -8.75 -7.96 -0.55
CA ARG A 74 -7.78 -8.92 -1.09
C ARG A 74 -7.04 -8.38 -2.31
N GLN A 75 -7.68 -7.53 -3.10
CA GLN A 75 -7.08 -6.95 -4.31
C GLN A 75 -6.23 -5.71 -3.99
N PHE A 76 -6.51 -5.02 -2.88
CA PHE A 76 -5.87 -3.74 -2.57
C PHE A 76 -4.34 -3.81 -2.52
N VAL A 77 -3.78 -4.88 -1.93
CA VAL A 77 -2.33 -5.11 -1.87
C VAL A 77 -1.66 -5.08 -3.25
N ARG A 78 -2.38 -5.47 -4.31
CA ARG A 78 -1.85 -5.49 -5.69
C ARG A 78 -1.76 -4.10 -6.30
N SER A 79 -2.44 -3.12 -5.69
CA SER A 79 -2.36 -1.70 -6.04
C SER A 79 -1.24 -0.95 -5.32
N LEU A 80 -0.44 -1.64 -4.49
CA LEU A 80 0.60 -1.03 -3.68
C LEU A 80 1.99 -1.47 -4.12
N LYS A 81 2.98 -0.59 -3.90
CA LYS A 81 4.42 -0.87 -4.02
C LYS A 81 5.20 -0.06 -2.97
N GLY A 82 6.50 -0.30 -2.83
CA GLY A 82 7.37 0.54 -2.00
C GLY A 82 6.82 0.75 -0.58
N ASN A 83 6.75 2.01 -0.14
CA ASN A 83 6.27 2.35 1.21
C ASN A 83 4.79 1.99 1.42
N GLY A 84 3.95 2.11 0.38
CA GLY A 84 2.55 1.66 0.43
C GLY A 84 2.43 0.18 0.72
N PHE A 85 3.28 -0.65 0.10
CA PHE A 85 3.29 -2.09 0.35
C PHE A 85 3.85 -2.43 1.73
N GLY A 86 4.91 -1.74 2.18
CA GLY A 86 5.47 -1.91 3.52
C GLY A 86 4.43 -1.63 4.62
N TRP A 87 3.69 -0.53 4.51
CA TRP A 87 2.58 -0.25 5.42
C TRP A 87 1.55 -1.38 5.48
N TYR A 88 1.18 -1.95 4.32
CA TYR A 88 0.20 -3.05 4.28
C TYR A 88 0.72 -4.32 4.95
N THR A 89 2.03 -4.61 4.86
CA THR A 89 2.63 -5.78 5.53
C THR A 89 2.78 -5.61 7.03
N ASP A 90 2.92 -4.37 7.49
CA ASP A 90 3.01 -4.03 8.92
C ASP A 90 1.64 -3.95 9.59
N LEU A 91 0.57 -3.97 8.79
CA LEU A 91 -0.82 -3.94 9.23
C LEU A 91 -1.18 -5.26 9.92
N GLU A 92 -1.78 -5.19 11.10
CA GLU A 92 -2.38 -6.36 11.75
C GLU A 92 -3.63 -6.81 10.98
N LEU A 93 -3.44 -7.70 10.00
CA LEU A 93 -4.51 -8.18 9.11
C LEU A 93 -5.66 -8.90 9.84
N GLU A 94 -5.47 -9.29 11.10
CA GLU A 94 -6.51 -9.92 11.94
C GLU A 94 -7.59 -8.94 12.39
N VAL A 95 -7.37 -7.63 12.27
CA VAL A 95 -8.27 -6.57 12.74
C VAL A 95 -9.15 -6.00 11.61
N ILE A 96 -8.80 -6.23 10.34
CA ILE A 96 -9.52 -5.63 9.21
C ILE A 96 -10.59 -6.57 8.68
N ASP A 97 -11.84 -6.24 8.96
CA ASP A 97 -13.02 -7.02 8.55
C ASP A 97 -13.70 -6.51 7.27
N SER A 98 -13.38 -5.29 6.85
CA SER A 98 -14.12 -4.57 5.81
C SER A 98 -13.23 -3.66 4.96
N TRP A 99 -13.73 -3.34 3.77
CA TRP A 99 -13.06 -2.39 2.88
C TRP A 99 -13.00 -0.99 3.50
N GLU A 100 -14.06 -0.57 4.17
CA GLU A 100 -14.18 0.72 4.83
C GLU A 100 -13.11 0.90 5.90
N GLN A 101 -12.88 -0.11 6.74
CA GLN A 101 -11.80 -0.08 7.73
C GLN A 101 -10.42 0.04 7.07
N LEU A 102 -10.14 -0.78 6.05
CA LEU A 102 -8.87 -0.72 5.32
C LEU A 102 -8.62 0.65 4.69
N ALA A 103 -9.64 1.21 4.03
CA ALA A 103 -9.56 2.50 3.37
C ALA A 103 -9.32 3.63 4.39
N ASN A 104 -9.97 3.56 5.56
CA ASN A 104 -9.77 4.53 6.63
C ASN A 104 -8.35 4.47 7.21
N GLU A 105 -7.83 3.28 7.52
CA GLU A 105 -6.46 3.12 8.00
C GLU A 105 -5.42 3.59 6.97
N PHE A 106 -5.68 3.30 5.69
CA PHE A 106 -4.83 3.77 4.60
C PHE A 106 -4.83 5.29 4.48
N LEU A 107 -6.00 5.94 4.61
CA LEU A 107 -6.09 7.40 4.65
C LEU A 107 -5.39 7.96 5.90
N ASN A 108 -5.59 7.36 7.07
CA ASN A 108 -4.90 7.82 8.29
C ASN A 108 -3.38 7.79 8.12
N CYS A 109 -2.83 6.76 7.49
CA CYS A 109 -1.39 6.66 7.29
C CYS A 109 -0.87 7.63 6.21
N PHE A 110 -1.51 7.71 5.05
CA PHE A 110 -0.94 8.42 3.89
C PHE A 110 -1.56 9.79 3.61
N TYR A 111 -2.75 10.07 4.15
CA TYR A 111 -3.40 11.38 4.06
C TYR A 111 -3.08 12.24 5.29
N SER A 112 -3.22 11.72 6.51
CA SER A 112 -3.00 12.53 7.72
C SER A 112 -1.54 12.94 7.93
N THR A 113 -0.57 12.06 7.66
CA THR A 113 0.86 12.44 7.75
C THR A 113 1.24 13.53 6.77
N ARG A 114 0.62 13.58 5.58
CA ARG A 114 0.77 14.71 4.64
C ARG A 114 0.10 15.97 5.16
N CYS A 115 -1.12 15.88 5.70
CA CYS A 115 -1.82 17.04 6.24
C CYS A 115 -1.11 17.67 7.45
N THR A 116 -0.48 16.89 8.33
CA THR A 116 0.26 17.44 9.47
C THR A 116 1.52 18.20 9.02
N ILE A 117 2.24 17.65 8.03
CA ILE A 117 3.42 18.33 7.44
C ILE A 117 2.99 19.57 6.65
N SER A 118 1.94 19.47 5.82
CA SER A 118 1.36 20.60 5.08
C SER A 118 0.87 21.70 6.04
N MET A 119 0.20 21.38 7.16
CA MET A 119 -0.21 22.36 8.16
C MET A 119 0.97 23.11 8.79
N MET A 120 2.07 22.40 9.05
CA MET A 120 3.32 23.01 9.52
C MET A 120 3.93 23.93 8.45
N GLU A 121 3.88 23.55 7.17
CA GLU A 121 4.35 24.39 6.07
C GLU A 121 3.47 25.63 5.86
N LEU A 122 2.15 25.48 5.96
CA LEU A 122 1.16 26.56 5.82
C LEU A 122 1.28 27.59 6.96
N THR A 123 1.48 27.14 8.20
CA THR A 123 1.65 28.03 9.36
C THR A 123 2.99 28.76 9.36
N ASN A 124 4.03 28.14 8.78
CA ASN A 124 5.33 28.77 8.60
C ASN A 124 5.43 29.65 7.34
N MET A 125 4.46 29.58 6.44
CA MET A 125 4.47 30.37 5.21
C MET A 125 4.21 31.85 5.51
N LYS A 126 5.12 32.72 5.06
CA LYS A 126 5.00 34.17 5.15
C LYS A 126 5.01 34.80 3.75
N GLN A 127 4.29 35.91 3.60
CA GLN A 127 4.43 36.76 2.42
C GLN A 127 5.86 37.29 2.36
N ARG A 128 6.52 37.14 1.21
CA ARG A 128 7.88 37.66 1.01
C ARG A 128 7.83 39.19 0.82
N LYS A 129 8.93 39.87 1.10
CA LYS A 129 9.02 41.35 1.12
C LYS A 129 8.58 42.04 -0.19
N GLU A 130 8.66 41.34 -1.31
CA GLU A 130 8.34 41.85 -2.66
C GLU A 130 7.28 40.99 -3.38
N GLU A 131 6.64 40.05 -2.68
CA GLU A 131 5.62 39.18 -3.25
C GLU A 131 4.25 39.88 -3.23
N PRO A 132 3.58 40.05 -4.38
CA PRO A 132 2.20 40.51 -4.41
C PRO A 132 1.29 39.60 -3.56
N VAL A 133 0.29 40.19 -2.89
CA VAL A 133 -0.64 39.43 -2.03
C VAL A 133 -1.33 38.29 -2.79
N ILE A 134 -1.66 38.52 -4.07
CA ILE A 134 -2.27 37.49 -4.93
C ILE A 134 -1.34 36.30 -5.15
N ASP A 135 -0.05 36.54 -5.35
CA ASP A 135 0.92 35.47 -5.55
C ASP A 135 1.15 34.67 -4.27
N TYR A 136 1.20 35.35 -3.12
CA TYR A 136 1.19 34.69 -1.81
C TYR A 136 -0.04 33.79 -1.63
N LEU A 137 -1.25 34.31 -1.92
CA LEU A 137 -2.49 33.54 -1.80
C LEU A 137 -2.52 32.34 -2.76
N ASN A 138 -2.05 32.49 -3.98
CA ASN A 138 -1.98 31.40 -4.95
C ASN A 138 -0.99 30.31 -4.49
N ARG A 139 0.16 30.72 -3.95
CA ARG A 139 1.17 29.79 -3.42
C ARG A 139 0.66 29.05 -2.19
N TRP A 140 -0.04 29.75 -1.29
CA TRP A 140 -0.67 29.16 -0.11
C TRP A 140 -1.76 28.16 -0.51
N ARG A 141 -2.61 28.53 -1.48
CA ARG A 141 -3.68 27.65 -2.00
C ARG A 141 -3.11 26.40 -2.65
N ALA A 142 -2.06 26.53 -3.45
CA ALA A 142 -1.39 25.38 -4.07
C ALA A 142 -0.89 24.39 -3.00
N LEU A 143 -0.23 24.87 -1.95
CA LEU A 143 0.24 24.04 -0.83
C LEU A 143 -0.87 23.42 0.02
N SER A 144 -2.05 24.07 0.09
CA SER A 144 -3.21 23.56 0.84
C SER A 144 -4.03 22.49 0.11
N LEU A 145 -3.83 22.34 -1.20
CA LEU A 145 -4.63 21.46 -2.06
C LEU A 145 -3.84 20.26 -2.64
N ASP A 146 -2.53 20.18 -2.35
CA ASP A 146 -1.62 19.06 -2.69
C ASP A 146 -1.64 17.93 -1.63
#